data_AF-A0A833LPC6-F1
#
_entry.id   AF-A0A833LPC6-F1
#
_cell.length_a   1.000
_cell.length_b   1.000
_cell.length_c   1.000
_cell.angle_alpha   90.00
_cell.angle_beta   90.00
_cell.angle_gamma   90.00
#
_symmetry.space_group_name_H-M   'P 1'
#
loop_
_entity.id
_entity.type
_entity.pdbx_description
1 polymer ?
#
loop_
_entity_poly.entity_id
_entity_poly.type
_entity_poly.pdbx_seq_one_letter_code
_entity_poly.pdbx_strand_id
1 'polypeptide(L)'
;ACSGLVGAALALIADGALDRAGLPALAARIGVGERHLRRLFVQELGAAPVEVAATRRLLFAKQLVDQTTLPLAQVALAAGYASTRRFNAAFVASYGKPPRELRRARGASANGAALVLRLPYRAPYDFTQLLAFLARRAIPQVEQVSAHAYRRSIEVNGVAGWFEVSQGERDTLALRVHHPAPAALGAIVTRVRRMFDVDADPRAIAQVLQRDCRLRDLQRRWPGQRLPGAWDGFEVAVRAVLGQQVSVAAARTLAARIVAAWGTPCAGAAMPGIDRLFPVPAALVEAPLEHLGVTRARAATIRGLARALLDGRIDFGGGQALDAFERALVALPGIGAWTAHYIAMRALGQPDALPAADLVLRRAAGQGRIVSARELEAMSQSWRPWRAYAVMLLWRAS
;
A
#
# COMPACT_ATOMS: atom_id res chain seq x y z
N ALA A 1 4.53 20.35 8.80
CA ALA A 1 4.54 18.90 8.57
C ALA A 1 4.13 18.21 9.86
N CYS A 2 3.24 17.22 9.82
CA CYS A 2 2.88 16.49 11.03
C CYS A 2 4.11 15.77 11.61
N SER A 3 4.16 15.62 12.93
CA SER A 3 5.16 14.77 13.57
C SER A 3 5.03 13.32 13.08
N GLY A 4 6.12 12.55 13.17
CA GLY A 4 6.11 11.13 12.81
C GLY A 4 5.03 10.33 13.55
N LEU A 5 4.71 10.71 14.79
CA LEU A 5 3.67 10.08 15.61
C LEU A 5 2.26 10.34 15.08
N VAL A 6 1.94 11.58 14.72
CA VAL A 6 0.63 11.92 14.13
C VAL A 6 0.49 11.28 12.75
N GLY A 7 1.56 11.26 11.94
CA GLY A 7 1.58 10.53 10.67
C GLY A 7 1.31 9.03 10.84
N ALA A 8 1.97 8.39 11.81
CA ALA A 8 1.76 6.99 12.14
C ALA A 8 0.31 6.71 12.59
N ALA A 9 -0.23 7.55 13.45
CA ALA A 9 -1.61 7.47 13.89
C ALA A 9 -2.61 7.61 12.74
N LEU A 10 -2.39 8.57 11.84
CA LEU A 10 -3.23 8.76 10.65
C LEU A 10 -3.22 7.54 9.74
N ALA A 11 -2.06 6.88 9.57
CA ALA A 11 -1.96 5.63 8.81
C ALA A 11 -2.77 4.50 9.46
N LEU A 12 -2.67 4.34 10.78
CA LEU A 12 -3.44 3.35 11.53
C LEU A 12 -4.96 3.65 11.55
N ILE A 13 -5.34 4.92 11.65
CA ILE A 13 -6.75 5.35 11.52
C ILE A 13 -7.26 5.05 10.10
N ALA A 14 -6.44 5.29 9.06
CA ALA A 14 -6.80 4.92 7.69
C ALA A 14 -7.01 3.41 7.54
N ASP A 15 -6.23 2.60 8.26
CA ASP A 15 -6.41 1.14 8.31
C ASP A 15 -7.59 0.70 9.18
N GLY A 16 -8.36 1.63 9.76
CA GLY A 16 -9.52 1.34 10.62
C GLY A 16 -9.16 0.85 12.02
N ALA A 17 -7.91 1.04 12.49
CA ALA A 17 -7.49 0.59 13.82
C ALA A 17 -8.31 1.21 14.94
N LEU A 18 -8.66 2.50 14.82
CA LEU A 18 -9.49 3.20 15.79
C LEU A 18 -10.90 2.64 15.86
N ASP A 19 -11.50 2.30 14.72
CA ASP A 19 -12.87 1.75 14.68
C ASP A 19 -12.93 0.32 15.25
N ARG A 20 -11.85 -0.46 15.11
CA ARG A 20 -11.79 -1.84 15.61
C ARG A 20 -11.47 -1.94 17.10
N ALA A 21 -10.53 -1.13 17.60
CA ALA A 21 -9.95 -1.31 18.94
C ALA A 21 -10.01 -0.06 19.83
N GLY A 22 -10.52 1.06 19.31
CA GLY A 22 -10.62 2.31 20.06
C GLY A 22 -9.31 3.07 20.23
N LEU A 23 -9.40 4.24 20.87
CA LEU A 23 -8.25 5.11 21.09
C LEU A 23 -7.18 4.55 22.03
N PRO A 24 -7.52 3.84 23.14
CA PRO A 24 -6.51 3.29 24.03
C PRO A 24 -5.56 2.33 23.30
N ALA A 25 -6.12 1.41 22.51
CA ALA A 25 -5.35 0.45 21.71
C ALA A 25 -4.54 1.14 20.61
N LEU A 26 -5.09 2.16 19.95
CA LEU A 26 -4.35 2.96 18.96
C LEU A 26 -3.13 3.64 19.59
N ALA A 27 -3.30 4.27 20.75
CA ALA A 27 -2.23 4.98 21.45
C ALA A 27 -1.13 4.00 21.92
N ALA A 28 -1.52 2.86 22.49
CA ALA A 28 -0.61 1.79 22.88
C ALA A 28 0.22 1.26 21.68
N ARG A 29 -0.42 1.06 20.52
CA ARG A 29 0.26 0.60 19.30
C ARG A 29 1.31 1.58 18.77
N ILE A 30 1.12 2.88 19.03
CA ILE A 30 2.08 3.94 18.66
C ILE A 30 3.16 4.12 19.73
N GLY A 31 2.97 3.56 20.94
CA GLY A 31 3.89 3.69 22.06
C GLY A 31 3.72 4.99 22.86
N VAL A 32 2.52 5.59 22.87
CA VAL A 32 2.23 6.83 23.59
C VAL A 32 0.95 6.74 24.43
N GLY A 33 0.81 7.62 25.43
CA GLY A 33 -0.43 7.73 26.20
C GLY A 33 -1.56 8.45 25.43
N GLU A 34 -2.82 8.11 25.71
CA GLU A 34 -4.00 8.68 25.03
C GLU A 34 -4.06 10.21 25.11
N ARG A 35 -3.81 10.76 26.30
CA ARG A 35 -3.82 12.22 26.54
C ARG A 35 -2.78 12.92 25.67
N HIS A 36 -1.59 12.31 25.55
CA HIS A 36 -0.51 12.83 24.71
C HIS A 36 -0.89 12.78 23.24
N LEU A 37 -1.43 11.65 22.77
CA LEU A 37 -1.87 11.50 21.38
C LEU A 37 -2.97 12.50 21.01
N ARG A 38 -3.98 12.69 21.87
CA ARG A 38 -5.03 13.70 21.68
C ARG A 38 -4.46 15.11 21.58
N ARG A 39 -3.54 15.46 22.48
CA ARG A 39 -2.90 16.78 22.49
C ARG A 39 -2.13 17.03 21.19
N LEU A 40 -1.34 16.06 20.72
CA LEU A 40 -0.61 16.17 19.44
C LEU A 40 -1.57 16.36 18.26
N PHE A 41 -2.66 15.60 18.22
CA PHE A 41 -3.67 15.72 17.16
C PHE A 41 -4.34 17.09 17.14
N VAL A 42 -4.73 17.64 18.29
CA VAL A 42 -5.32 18.98 18.38
C VAL A 42 -4.29 20.04 18.00
N GLN A 43 -3.04 19.91 18.45
CA GLN A 43 -1.97 20.87 18.14
C GLN A 43 -1.60 20.90 16.64
N GLU A 44 -1.58 19.74 15.98
CA GLU A 44 -1.11 19.64 14.60
C GLU A 44 -2.23 19.67 13.55
N LEU A 45 -3.42 19.15 13.88
CA LEU A 45 -4.55 18.99 12.95
C LEU A 45 -5.79 19.78 13.38
N GLY A 46 -5.79 20.38 14.58
CA GLY A 46 -6.95 21.11 15.11
C GLY A 46 -8.14 20.23 15.50
N ALA A 47 -7.99 18.90 15.50
CA ALA A 47 -9.07 17.95 15.77
C ALA A 47 -8.56 16.71 16.49
N ALA A 48 -9.37 16.13 17.38
CA ALA A 48 -9.05 14.91 18.08
C ALA A 48 -9.04 13.68 17.13
N PRO A 49 -8.33 12.58 17.48
CA PRO A 49 -8.26 11.38 16.64
C PRO A 49 -9.64 10.80 16.26
N VAL A 50 -10.60 10.85 17.19
CA VAL A 50 -11.97 10.37 16.99
C VAL A 50 -12.76 11.23 15.99
N GLU A 51 -12.52 12.53 15.97
CA GLU A 51 -13.15 13.47 15.03
C GLU A 51 -12.56 13.28 13.64
N VAL A 52 -11.24 13.12 13.54
CA VAL A 52 -10.56 12.80 12.27
C VAL A 52 -11.12 11.49 11.67
N ALA A 53 -11.26 10.44 12.47
CA ALA A 53 -11.83 9.18 12.02
C ALA A 53 -13.31 9.32 11.62
N ALA A 54 -14.12 10.07 12.37
CA ALA A 54 -15.51 10.36 12.02
C ALA A 54 -15.62 11.09 10.66
N THR A 55 -14.82 12.13 10.45
CA THR A 55 -14.76 12.88 9.20
C THR A 55 -14.36 11.97 8.03
N ARG A 56 -13.35 11.10 8.20
CA ARG A 56 -12.94 10.15 7.15
C ARG A 56 -14.05 9.18 6.78
N ARG A 57 -14.77 8.62 7.77
CA ARG A 57 -15.92 7.74 7.53
C ARG A 57 -17.02 8.45 6.76
N LEU A 58 -17.33 9.70 7.12
CA LEU A 58 -18.33 10.51 6.41
C LEU A 58 -17.92 10.84 4.98
N LEU A 59 -16.66 11.21 4.75
CA LEU A 59 -16.13 11.48 3.41
C LEU A 59 -16.19 10.22 2.53
N PHE A 60 -15.82 9.06 3.08
CA PHE A 60 -15.92 7.80 2.36
C PHE A 60 -17.37 7.41 2.08
N ALA A 61 -18.27 7.57 3.06
CA ALA A 61 -19.69 7.34 2.83
C ALA A 61 -20.27 8.26 1.76
N LYS A 62 -19.94 9.56 1.80
CA LYS A 62 -20.35 10.53 0.78
C LYS A 62 -19.85 10.11 -0.61
N GLN A 63 -18.61 9.64 -0.70
CA GLN A 63 -18.05 9.11 -1.94
C GLN A 63 -18.89 7.93 -2.47
N LEU A 64 -19.21 6.95 -1.62
CA LEU A 64 -20.02 5.80 -2.01
C LEU A 64 -21.44 6.21 -2.43
N VAL A 65 -22.06 7.16 -1.75
CA VAL A 65 -23.40 7.70 -2.11
C VAL A 65 -23.41 8.37 -3.47
N ASP A 66 -22.36 9.12 -3.80
CA ASP A 66 -22.24 9.88 -5.05
C ASP A 66 -21.81 9.00 -6.24
N GLN A 67 -20.96 8.00 -5.99
CA GLN A 67 -20.28 7.22 -7.04
C GLN A 67 -20.89 5.82 -7.25
N THR A 68 -21.72 5.31 -6.34
CA THR A 68 -22.25 3.95 -6.42
C THR A 68 -23.77 3.88 -6.25
N THR A 69 -24.34 2.74 -6.63
CA THR A 69 -25.77 2.42 -6.45
C THR A 69 -26.05 1.58 -5.20
N LEU A 70 -25.06 1.39 -4.32
CA LEU A 70 -25.19 0.55 -3.12
C LEU A 70 -26.39 0.96 -2.26
N PRO A 71 -27.19 0.01 -1.73
CA PRO A 71 -28.16 0.31 -0.69
C PRO A 71 -27.53 1.11 0.46
N LEU A 72 -28.24 2.10 1.02
CA LEU A 72 -27.68 2.97 2.06
C LEU A 72 -27.22 2.20 3.31
N ALA A 73 -27.83 1.05 3.61
CA ALA A 73 -27.36 0.14 4.65
C ALA A 73 -25.97 -0.44 4.35
N GLN A 74 -25.70 -0.82 3.09
CA GLN A 74 -24.39 -1.29 2.66
C GLN A 74 -23.35 -0.17 2.62
N VAL A 75 -23.75 1.05 2.26
CA VAL A 75 -22.90 2.25 2.37
C VAL A 75 -22.48 2.49 3.82
N ALA A 76 -23.44 2.43 4.76
CA ALA A 76 -23.17 2.60 6.18
C ALA A 76 -22.15 1.56 6.67
N LEU A 77 -22.36 0.28 6.33
CA LEU A 77 -21.45 -0.81 6.67
C LEU A 77 -20.05 -0.61 6.06
N ALA A 78 -19.97 -0.29 4.77
CA ALA A 78 -18.70 -0.04 4.08
C ALA A 78 -17.92 1.15 4.68
N ALA A 79 -18.64 2.16 5.17
CA ALA A 79 -18.06 3.31 5.85
C ALA A 79 -17.76 3.08 7.35
N GLY A 80 -17.94 1.86 7.86
CA GLY A 80 -17.61 1.51 9.25
C GLY A 80 -18.69 1.90 10.28
N TYR A 81 -19.93 2.12 9.86
CA TYR A 81 -21.06 2.31 10.77
C TYR A 81 -21.76 0.98 11.05
N ALA A 82 -21.90 0.63 12.33
CA ALA A 82 -22.69 -0.52 12.77
C ALA A 82 -24.21 -0.33 12.64
N SER A 83 -24.67 0.91 12.37
CA SER A 83 -26.10 1.24 12.30
C SER A 83 -26.37 2.29 11.24
N THR A 84 -27.31 1.99 10.34
CA THR A 84 -27.83 2.91 9.33
C THR A 84 -28.44 4.17 9.96
N ARG A 85 -29.06 4.05 11.15
CA ARG A 85 -29.61 5.19 11.89
C ARG A 85 -28.51 6.15 12.33
N ARG A 86 -27.43 5.63 12.95
CA ARG A 86 -26.28 6.44 13.37
C ARG A 86 -25.58 7.08 12.17
N PHE A 87 -25.43 6.34 11.08
CA PHE A 87 -24.91 6.86 9.82
C PHE A 87 -25.74 8.05 9.31
N ASN A 88 -27.06 7.88 9.17
CA ASN A 88 -27.93 8.96 8.68
C ASN A 88 -27.88 10.19 9.58
N ALA A 89 -27.89 10.01 10.91
CA ALA A 89 -27.78 11.12 11.86
C ALA A 89 -26.46 11.88 11.70
N ALA A 90 -25.32 11.17 11.64
CA ALA A 90 -24.01 11.78 11.43
C ALA A 90 -23.91 12.49 10.07
N PHE A 91 -24.52 11.92 9.03
CA PHE A 91 -24.51 12.49 7.70
C PHE A 91 -25.32 13.79 7.62
N VAL A 92 -26.53 13.81 8.18
CA VAL A 92 -27.37 15.02 8.25
C VAL A 92 -26.70 16.09 9.10
N ALA A 93 -26.11 15.72 10.24
CA ALA A 93 -25.38 16.66 11.09
C ALA A 93 -24.20 17.33 10.35
N SER A 94 -23.51 16.60 9.47
CA SER A 94 -22.35 17.12 8.74
C SER A 94 -22.69 17.82 7.41
N TYR A 95 -23.76 17.43 6.72
CA TYR A 95 -24.06 17.90 5.36
C TYR A 95 -25.41 18.62 5.23
N GLY A 96 -26.21 18.72 6.32
CA GLY A 96 -27.50 19.40 6.37
C GLY A 96 -28.64 18.70 5.65
N LYS A 97 -28.38 17.59 4.95
CA LYS A 97 -29.38 16.84 4.17
C LYS A 97 -29.12 15.33 4.20
N PRO A 98 -30.18 14.51 4.03
CA PRO A 98 -30.03 13.06 4.08
C PRO A 98 -29.23 12.52 2.88
N PRO A 99 -28.53 11.38 3.04
CA PRO A 99 -27.67 10.80 2.00
C PRO A 99 -28.38 10.60 0.65
N ARG A 100 -29.66 10.23 0.68
CA ARG A 100 -30.47 9.97 -0.53
C ARG A 100 -30.52 11.16 -1.49
N GLU A 101 -30.47 12.39 -0.98
CA GLU A 101 -30.55 13.61 -1.80
C GLU A 101 -29.23 13.95 -2.49
N LEU A 102 -28.11 13.35 -2.05
CA LEU A 102 -26.83 13.46 -2.74
C LEU A 102 -26.64 12.41 -3.82
N ARG A 103 -27.49 11.37 -3.84
CA ARG A 103 -27.42 10.34 -4.88
C ARG A 103 -27.91 10.94 -6.19
N ARG A 104 -26.99 11.10 -7.14
CA ARG A 104 -27.36 11.45 -8.52
C ARG A 104 -28.16 10.30 -9.12
N ALA A 105 -29.21 10.61 -9.88
CA ALA A 105 -29.97 9.62 -10.64
C ALA A 105 -29.04 8.97 -11.69
N ARG A 106 -28.36 7.89 -11.30
CA ARG A 106 -27.57 7.03 -12.18
C ARG A 106 -28.20 5.65 -12.12
N GLY A 107 -28.37 5.05 -13.29
CA GLY A 107 -29.07 3.78 -13.48
C GLY A 107 -28.58 2.71 -12.51
N ALA A 108 -29.53 1.94 -11.97
CA ALA A 108 -29.25 0.86 -11.05
C ALA A 108 -28.21 -0.10 -11.64
N SER A 109 -27.09 -0.29 -10.95
CA SER A 109 -26.21 -1.42 -11.25
C SER A 109 -26.79 -2.64 -10.54
N ALA A 110 -27.09 -3.68 -11.31
CA ALA A 110 -27.65 -4.93 -10.83
C ALA A 110 -26.73 -5.58 -9.78
N ASN A 111 -27.33 -6.34 -8.86
CA ASN A 111 -26.61 -7.15 -7.87
C ASN A 111 -25.47 -7.94 -8.56
N GLY A 112 -24.23 -7.76 -8.10
CA GLY A 112 -23.05 -8.45 -8.62
C GLY A 112 -22.19 -7.65 -9.62
N ALA A 113 -22.61 -6.45 -10.05
CA ALA A 113 -21.76 -5.60 -10.88
C ALA A 113 -20.61 -4.97 -10.06
N ALA A 114 -19.42 -4.91 -10.67
CA ALA A 114 -18.25 -4.33 -10.03
C ALA A 114 -18.44 -2.83 -9.74
N LEU A 115 -18.15 -2.42 -8.51
CA LEU A 115 -18.29 -1.03 -8.05
C LEU A 115 -17.16 -0.17 -8.61
N VAL A 116 -17.48 1.01 -9.12
CA VAL A 116 -16.47 1.95 -9.64
C VAL A 116 -16.35 3.16 -8.72
N LEU A 117 -15.13 3.40 -8.25
CA LEU A 117 -14.76 4.52 -7.39
C LEU A 117 -13.68 5.36 -8.06
N ARG A 118 -13.71 6.67 -7.83
CA ARG A 118 -12.67 7.59 -8.31
C ARG A 118 -11.68 7.88 -7.18
N LEU A 119 -10.40 7.66 -7.44
CA LEU A 119 -9.31 7.95 -6.52
C LEU A 119 -8.60 9.22 -7.01
N PRO A 120 -8.92 10.41 -6.48
CA PRO A 120 -8.22 11.62 -6.85
C PRO A 120 -6.76 11.57 -6.40
N TYR A 121 -5.88 12.07 -7.26
CA TYR A 121 -4.47 12.28 -6.99
C TYR A 121 -4.10 13.75 -7.23
N ARG A 122 -2.95 14.18 -6.71
CA ARG A 122 -2.38 15.50 -7.03
C ARG A 122 -1.49 15.37 -8.26
N ALA A 123 -1.81 16.07 -9.35
CA ALA A 123 -0.95 16.11 -10.53
C ALA A 123 0.40 16.78 -10.22
N PRO A 124 1.49 16.42 -10.95
CA PRO A 124 1.56 15.40 -12.00
C PRO A 124 1.59 13.96 -11.48
N TYR A 125 1.21 13.00 -12.33
CA TYR A 125 1.15 11.57 -12.01
C TYR A 125 1.48 10.73 -13.26
N ASP A 126 2.53 9.93 -13.20
CA ASP A 126 2.98 9.09 -14.33
C ASP A 126 2.45 7.65 -14.18
N PHE A 127 1.17 7.47 -14.53
CA PHE A 127 0.50 6.17 -14.39
C PHE A 127 1.09 5.12 -15.33
N THR A 128 1.48 5.51 -16.54
CA THR A 128 2.12 4.63 -17.53
C THR A 128 3.41 4.03 -16.98
N GLN A 129 4.29 4.84 -16.36
CA GLN A 129 5.50 4.30 -15.74
C GLN A 129 5.18 3.38 -14.57
N LEU A 130 4.19 3.73 -13.75
CA LEU A 130 3.80 2.89 -12.61
C LEU A 130 3.33 1.51 -13.09
N LEU A 131 2.50 1.47 -14.15
CA LEU A 131 2.10 0.23 -14.80
C LEU A 131 3.31 -0.54 -15.34
N ALA A 132 4.26 0.13 -16.02
CA ALA A 132 5.48 -0.52 -16.51
C ALA A 132 6.35 -1.10 -15.37
N PHE A 133 6.38 -0.45 -14.20
CA PHE A 133 7.05 -0.96 -13.01
C PHE A 133 6.38 -2.23 -12.47
N LEU A 134 5.04 -2.24 -12.41
CA LEU A 134 4.26 -3.39 -11.93
C LEU A 134 4.26 -4.55 -12.94
N ALA A 135 4.16 -4.28 -14.24
CA ALA A 135 4.14 -5.28 -15.31
C ALA A 135 5.40 -6.17 -15.30
N ARG A 136 6.58 -5.58 -15.07
CA ARG A 136 7.84 -6.34 -14.94
C ARG A 136 7.83 -7.34 -13.77
N ARG A 137 6.95 -7.15 -12.81
CA ARG A 137 6.85 -7.93 -11.56
C ARG A 137 5.56 -8.72 -11.45
N ALA A 138 4.64 -8.61 -12.40
CA ALA A 138 3.33 -9.24 -12.33
C ALA A 138 3.44 -10.76 -12.16
N ILE A 139 2.79 -11.34 -11.17
CA ILE A 139 2.68 -12.79 -11.03
C ILE A 139 1.49 -13.29 -11.86
N PRO A 140 1.70 -14.20 -12.83
CA PRO A 140 0.60 -14.85 -13.56
C PRO A 140 -0.44 -15.44 -12.60
N GLN A 141 -1.71 -15.43 -13.00
CA GLN A 141 -2.86 -15.91 -12.20
C GLN A 141 -3.23 -15.07 -10.97
N VAL A 142 -2.35 -14.18 -10.51
CA VAL A 142 -2.65 -13.22 -9.42
C VAL A 142 -2.84 -11.82 -9.97
N GLU A 143 -2.00 -11.41 -10.92
CA GLU A 143 -1.93 -10.05 -11.44
C GLU A 143 -1.95 -10.05 -12.97
N GLN A 144 -2.67 -9.09 -13.55
CA GLN A 144 -2.62 -8.80 -14.98
C GLN A 144 -2.37 -7.30 -15.15
N VAL A 145 -1.38 -6.95 -15.98
CA VAL A 145 -1.03 -5.55 -16.24
C VAL A 145 -1.03 -5.33 -17.74
N SER A 146 -1.83 -4.37 -18.20
CA SER A 146 -1.86 -3.90 -19.58
C SER A 146 -1.22 -2.52 -19.68
N ALA A 147 -1.20 -1.93 -20.87
CA ALA A 147 -0.76 -0.55 -21.07
C ALA A 147 -1.65 0.49 -20.35
N HIS A 148 -2.88 0.12 -19.97
CA HIS A 148 -3.89 1.06 -19.47
C HIS A 148 -4.50 0.69 -18.12
N ALA A 149 -4.24 -0.52 -17.62
CA ALA A 149 -4.83 -0.99 -16.38
C ALA A 149 -3.95 -1.99 -15.64
N TYR A 150 -4.10 -1.99 -14.32
CA TYR A 150 -3.60 -3.03 -13.42
C TYR A 150 -4.80 -3.77 -12.82
N ARG A 151 -4.75 -5.10 -12.80
CA ARG A 151 -5.75 -5.96 -12.19
C ARG A 151 -5.08 -6.96 -11.27
N ARG A 152 -5.74 -7.29 -10.15
CA ARG A 152 -5.30 -8.41 -9.32
C ARG A 152 -6.43 -9.06 -8.53
N SER A 153 -6.19 -10.30 -8.12
CA SER A 153 -6.95 -10.96 -7.07
C SER A 153 -6.53 -10.41 -5.70
N ILE A 154 -7.49 -10.43 -4.78
CA ILE A 154 -7.34 -9.95 -3.42
C ILE A 154 -8.13 -10.82 -2.46
N GLU A 155 -7.67 -10.86 -1.21
CA GLU A 155 -8.43 -11.38 -0.10
C GLU A 155 -8.55 -10.30 0.97
N VAL A 156 -9.77 -10.08 1.47
CA VAL A 156 -10.03 -9.21 2.62
C VAL A 156 -11.02 -9.91 3.52
N ASN A 157 -10.66 -10.06 4.80
CA ASN A 157 -11.46 -10.75 5.82
C ASN A 157 -11.84 -12.19 5.42
N GLY A 158 -10.89 -12.95 4.83
CA GLY A 158 -11.10 -14.33 4.39
C GLY A 158 -11.98 -14.49 3.15
N VAL A 159 -12.33 -13.39 2.49
CA VAL A 159 -13.19 -13.39 1.31
C VAL A 159 -12.38 -12.94 0.10
N ALA A 160 -12.44 -13.75 -0.96
CA ALA A 160 -11.79 -13.45 -2.23
C ALA A 160 -12.55 -12.39 -3.03
N GLY A 161 -11.80 -11.60 -3.78
CA GLY A 161 -12.31 -10.60 -4.73
C GLY A 161 -11.23 -10.24 -5.73
N TRP A 162 -11.52 -9.25 -6.56
CA TRP A 162 -10.53 -8.64 -7.44
C TRP A 162 -10.78 -7.14 -7.57
N PHE A 163 -9.75 -6.43 -8.03
CA PHE A 163 -9.91 -5.04 -8.44
C PHE A 163 -9.16 -4.75 -9.74
N GLU A 164 -9.61 -3.72 -10.45
CA GLU A 164 -8.92 -3.08 -11.55
C GLU A 164 -8.67 -1.61 -11.22
N VAL A 165 -7.48 -1.12 -11.51
CA VAL A 165 -7.15 0.30 -11.50
C VAL A 165 -6.76 0.72 -12.91
N SER A 166 -7.41 1.77 -13.41
CA SER A 166 -7.12 2.39 -14.72
C SER A 166 -7.08 3.91 -14.60
N GLN A 167 -6.61 4.58 -15.65
CA GLN A 167 -6.62 6.04 -15.71
C GLN A 167 -8.07 6.55 -15.74
N GLY A 168 -8.41 7.48 -14.84
CA GLY A 168 -9.70 8.16 -14.80
C GLY A 168 -9.65 9.55 -15.43
N GLU A 169 -10.78 10.26 -15.36
CA GLU A 169 -10.91 11.66 -15.77
C GLU A 169 -10.39 12.61 -14.69
N ARG A 170 -9.98 13.83 -15.05
CA ARG A 170 -9.74 14.96 -14.12
C ARG A 170 -8.86 14.61 -12.90
N ASP A 171 -7.63 14.17 -13.15
CA ASP A 171 -6.65 13.80 -12.11
C ASP A 171 -7.15 12.73 -11.12
N THR A 172 -7.83 11.72 -11.65
CA THR A 172 -8.27 10.55 -10.88
C THR A 172 -7.77 9.25 -11.48
N LEU A 173 -7.62 8.23 -10.64
CA LEU A 173 -7.63 6.83 -11.08
C LEU A 173 -9.05 6.27 -10.91
N ALA A 174 -9.48 5.43 -11.84
CA ALA A 174 -10.72 4.66 -11.71
C ALA A 174 -10.39 3.31 -11.05
N LEU A 175 -10.99 3.05 -9.90
CA LEU A 175 -10.90 1.79 -9.17
C LEU A 175 -12.21 1.03 -9.36
N ARG A 176 -12.17 -0.09 -10.06
CA ARG A 176 -13.27 -1.05 -10.16
C ARG A 176 -13.03 -2.19 -9.17
N VAL A 177 -13.99 -2.48 -8.29
CA VAL A 177 -13.89 -3.53 -7.27
C VAL A 177 -15.01 -4.53 -7.43
N HIS A 178 -14.66 -5.81 -7.47
CA HIS A 178 -15.61 -6.91 -7.33
C HIS A 178 -15.29 -7.68 -6.05
N HIS A 179 -16.12 -7.47 -5.04
CA HIS A 179 -15.97 -8.11 -3.74
C HIS A 179 -17.36 -8.29 -3.13
N PRO A 180 -17.74 -9.49 -2.64
CA PRO A 180 -19.11 -9.76 -2.22
C PRO A 180 -19.47 -9.11 -0.88
N ALA A 181 -18.48 -8.73 -0.05
CA ALA A 181 -18.70 -8.05 1.22
C ALA A 181 -18.44 -6.53 1.12
N PRO A 182 -19.48 -5.67 1.24
CA PRO A 182 -19.32 -4.20 1.21
C PRO A 182 -18.44 -3.67 2.35
N ALA A 183 -18.43 -4.32 3.52
CA ALA A 183 -17.59 -3.95 4.66
C ALA A 183 -16.09 -3.94 4.32
N ALA A 184 -15.66 -4.70 3.31
CA ALA A 184 -14.27 -4.74 2.87
C ALA A 184 -13.84 -3.51 2.07
N LEU A 185 -14.78 -2.73 1.51
CA LEU A 185 -14.48 -1.66 0.56
C LEU A 185 -13.54 -0.59 1.13
N GLY A 186 -13.72 -0.19 2.38
CA GLY A 186 -12.84 0.80 3.02
C GLY A 186 -11.38 0.32 3.11
N ALA A 187 -11.17 -0.95 3.44
CA ALA A 187 -9.84 -1.56 3.49
C ALA A 187 -9.24 -1.72 2.08
N ILE A 188 -10.04 -2.15 1.10
CA ILE A 188 -9.61 -2.27 -0.31
C ILE A 188 -9.17 -0.90 -0.83
N VAL A 189 -10.00 0.13 -0.68
CA VAL A 189 -9.68 1.50 -1.12
C VAL A 189 -8.40 1.99 -0.44
N THR A 190 -8.26 1.83 0.87
CA THR A 190 -7.05 2.25 1.59
C THR A 190 -5.80 1.56 1.07
N ARG A 191 -5.83 0.24 0.85
CA ARG A 191 -4.70 -0.50 0.29
C ARG A 191 -4.39 -0.10 -1.15
N VAL A 192 -5.40 0.09 -2.00
CA VAL A 192 -5.20 0.58 -3.38
C VAL A 192 -4.60 1.97 -3.38
N ARG A 193 -5.09 2.90 -2.54
CA ARG A 193 -4.52 4.24 -2.44
C ARG A 193 -3.04 4.23 -2.09
N ARG A 194 -2.62 3.33 -1.18
CA ARG A 194 -1.20 3.11 -0.83
C ARG A 194 -0.41 2.44 -1.95
N MET A 195 -0.95 1.38 -2.55
CA MET A 195 -0.31 0.64 -3.63
C MET A 195 0.00 1.53 -4.84
N PHE A 196 -0.88 2.48 -5.14
CA PHE A 196 -0.73 3.44 -6.23
C PHE A 196 -0.22 4.81 -5.75
N ASP A 197 0.06 4.99 -4.46
CA ASP A 197 0.66 6.23 -3.94
C ASP A 197 -0.10 7.52 -4.35
N VAL A 198 -1.43 7.42 -4.42
CA VAL A 198 -2.31 8.51 -4.91
C VAL A 198 -2.34 9.70 -3.94
N ASP A 199 -2.04 9.45 -2.67
CA ASP A 199 -2.05 10.43 -1.59
C ASP A 199 -0.76 11.28 -1.53
N ALA A 200 0.29 10.91 -2.29
CA ALA A 200 1.55 11.67 -2.29
C ALA A 200 1.37 13.11 -2.78
N ASP A 201 2.15 14.01 -2.19
CA ASP A 201 2.23 15.41 -2.61
C ASP A 201 3.51 15.63 -3.44
N PRO A 202 3.41 15.62 -4.78
CA PRO A 202 4.56 15.77 -5.66
C PRO A 202 5.26 17.12 -5.46
N ARG A 203 4.56 18.17 -5.01
CA ARG A 203 5.17 19.49 -4.76
C ARG A 203 6.06 19.43 -3.53
N ALA A 204 5.57 18.85 -2.43
CA ALA A 204 6.36 18.70 -1.21
C ALA A 204 7.61 17.83 -1.43
N ILE A 205 7.49 16.76 -2.23
CA ILE A 205 8.61 15.90 -2.61
C ILE A 205 9.62 16.67 -3.47
N ALA A 206 9.15 17.37 -4.51
CA ALA A 206 9.99 18.15 -5.40
C ALA A 206 10.76 19.24 -4.66
N GLN A 207 10.12 19.92 -3.70
CA GLN A 207 10.71 21.02 -2.96
C GLN A 207 11.98 20.63 -2.19
N VAL A 208 12.06 19.37 -1.73
CA VAL A 208 13.23 18.80 -1.05
C VAL A 208 14.24 18.26 -2.05
N LEU A 209 13.81 17.37 -2.95
CA LEU A 209 14.75 16.63 -3.81
C LEU A 209 15.45 17.54 -4.83
N GLN A 210 14.86 18.68 -5.21
CA GLN A 210 15.49 19.64 -6.13
C GLN A 210 16.78 20.29 -5.60
N ARG A 211 17.07 20.15 -4.30
CA ARG A 211 18.32 20.62 -3.67
C ARG A 211 19.53 19.83 -4.16
N ASP A 212 19.33 18.57 -4.54
CA ASP A 212 20.32 17.77 -5.23
C ASP A 212 20.22 18.04 -6.75
N CYS A 213 21.31 18.49 -7.37
CA CYS A 213 21.30 18.88 -8.77
C CYS A 213 20.86 17.75 -9.70
N ARG A 214 21.26 16.52 -9.40
CA ARG A 214 20.91 15.37 -10.23
C ARG A 214 19.46 15.00 -10.06
N LEU A 215 18.97 14.92 -8.82
CA LEU A 215 17.57 14.61 -8.58
C LEU A 215 16.64 15.69 -9.16
N ARG A 216 17.05 16.96 -9.13
CA ARG A 216 16.34 18.06 -9.81
C ARG A 216 16.14 17.78 -11.30
N ASP A 217 17.19 17.36 -11.99
CA ASP A 217 17.12 17.07 -13.43
C ASP A 217 16.25 15.83 -13.72
N LEU A 218 16.37 14.78 -12.90
CA LEU A 218 15.51 13.60 -13.00
C LEU A 218 14.04 13.93 -12.72
N GLN A 219 13.75 14.84 -11.79
CA GLN A 219 12.39 15.31 -11.52
C GLN A 219 11.81 16.13 -12.66
N ARG A 220 12.62 16.97 -13.31
CA ARG A 220 12.18 17.68 -14.53
C ARG A 220 11.86 16.70 -15.65
N ARG A 221 12.64 15.62 -15.78
CA ARG A 221 12.40 14.57 -16.77
C ARG A 221 11.17 13.70 -16.44
N TRP A 222 10.92 13.43 -15.16
CA TRP A 222 9.84 12.54 -14.69
C TRP A 222 9.08 13.13 -13.50
N PRO A 223 8.32 14.22 -13.73
CA PRO A 223 7.70 14.97 -12.64
C PRO A 223 6.58 14.19 -11.93
N GLY A 224 5.97 13.21 -12.61
CA GLY A 224 4.90 12.36 -12.08
C GLY A 224 5.37 11.10 -11.36
N GLN A 225 6.66 10.97 -11.01
CA GLN A 225 7.19 9.77 -10.35
C GLN A 225 6.50 9.51 -9.00
N ARG A 226 6.06 8.27 -8.80
CA ARG A 226 5.45 7.76 -7.56
C ARG A 226 6.30 6.69 -6.89
N LEU A 227 5.91 6.28 -5.69
CA LEU A 227 6.46 5.11 -4.99
C LEU A 227 5.47 3.92 -5.12
N PRO A 228 5.65 3.01 -6.09
CA PRO A 228 4.72 1.89 -6.26
C PRO A 228 4.76 0.98 -5.04
N GLY A 229 3.63 0.86 -4.34
CA GLY A 229 3.49 -0.04 -3.21
C GLY A 229 3.21 -1.49 -3.62
N ALA A 230 2.44 -2.19 -2.79
CA ALA A 230 1.95 -3.52 -3.03
C ALA A 230 0.66 -3.78 -2.24
N TRP A 231 -0.05 -4.86 -2.58
CA TRP A 231 -1.27 -5.26 -1.90
C TRP A 231 -1.04 -5.85 -0.51
N ASP A 232 -0.03 -6.72 -0.39
CA ASP A 232 0.25 -7.47 0.82
C ASP A 232 1.76 -7.45 1.16
N GLY A 233 2.07 -7.24 2.44
CA GLY A 233 3.45 -7.11 2.90
C GLY A 233 4.20 -8.44 2.95
N PHE A 234 3.51 -9.54 3.26
CA PHE A 234 4.11 -10.87 3.25
C PHE A 234 4.47 -11.29 1.82
N GLU A 235 3.57 -11.07 0.86
CA GLU A 235 3.83 -11.27 -0.57
C GLU A 235 5.10 -10.49 -1.01
N VAL A 236 5.22 -9.22 -0.63
CA VAL A 236 6.41 -8.41 -0.93
C VAL A 236 7.67 -8.99 -0.29
N ALA A 237 7.59 -9.41 0.97
CA ALA A 237 8.74 -9.98 1.68
C ALA A 237 9.23 -11.27 1.00
N VAL A 238 8.32 -12.17 0.64
CA VAL A 238 8.65 -13.39 -0.12
C VAL A 238 9.30 -13.02 -1.45
N ARG A 239 8.70 -12.11 -2.23
CA ARG A 239 9.27 -11.64 -3.50
C ARG A 239 10.65 -11.01 -3.34
N ALA A 240 10.88 -10.26 -2.26
CA ALA A 240 12.15 -9.62 -1.97
C ALA A 240 13.24 -10.66 -1.71
N VAL A 241 12.93 -11.73 -0.96
CA VAL A 241 13.84 -12.86 -0.71
C VAL A 241 14.11 -13.64 -2.01
N LEU A 242 13.08 -13.94 -2.80
CA LEU A 242 13.25 -14.61 -4.09
C LEU A 242 14.13 -13.81 -5.05
N GLY A 243 14.04 -12.47 -5.00
CA GLY A 243 14.81 -11.54 -5.82
C GLY A 243 16.22 -11.24 -5.35
N GLN A 244 16.67 -11.78 -4.21
CA GLN A 244 18.05 -11.61 -3.76
C GLN A 244 19.02 -12.15 -4.82
N GLN A 245 20.02 -11.35 -5.23
CA GLN A 245 21.11 -11.77 -6.13
C GLN A 245 20.67 -12.36 -7.49
N VAL A 246 19.44 -12.10 -7.95
CA VAL A 246 18.93 -12.59 -9.24
C VAL A 246 18.19 -11.48 -9.99
N SER A 247 17.94 -11.69 -11.28
CA SER A 247 17.16 -10.74 -12.08
C SER A 247 15.68 -10.71 -11.63
N VAL A 248 15.00 -9.60 -11.92
CA VAL A 248 13.55 -9.45 -11.67
C VAL A 248 12.74 -10.54 -12.38
N ALA A 249 13.14 -10.93 -13.59
CA ALA A 249 12.48 -11.98 -14.37
C ALA A 249 12.62 -13.37 -13.72
N ALA A 250 13.80 -13.69 -13.18
CA ALA A 250 14.03 -14.94 -12.46
C ALA A 250 13.21 -14.98 -11.16
N ALA A 251 13.20 -13.90 -10.39
CA ALA A 251 12.39 -13.78 -9.18
C ALA A 251 10.88 -13.95 -9.46
N ARG A 252 10.38 -13.31 -10.54
CA ARG A 252 9.00 -13.45 -11.01
C ARG A 252 8.67 -14.91 -11.36
N THR A 253 9.59 -15.62 -11.99
CA THR A 253 9.41 -17.04 -12.37
C THR A 253 9.26 -17.93 -11.13
N LEU A 254 10.11 -17.74 -10.12
CA LEU A 254 9.99 -18.48 -8.86
C LEU A 254 8.66 -18.16 -8.14
N ALA A 255 8.26 -16.89 -8.09
CA ALA A 255 7.00 -16.48 -7.49
C ALA A 255 5.78 -17.10 -8.21
N ALA A 256 5.81 -17.17 -9.55
CA ALA A 256 4.76 -17.82 -10.34
C ALA A 256 4.65 -19.31 -10.01
N ARG A 257 5.78 -20.02 -9.86
CA ARG A 257 5.78 -21.44 -9.46
C ARG A 257 5.20 -21.65 -8.06
N ILE A 258 5.54 -20.77 -7.12
CA ILE A 258 5.01 -20.79 -5.75
C ILE A 258 3.49 -20.60 -5.75
N VAL A 259 2.97 -19.64 -6.52
CA VAL A 259 1.52 -19.44 -6.67
C VAL A 259 0.85 -20.65 -7.34
N ALA A 260 1.46 -21.24 -8.37
CA ALA A 260 0.90 -22.42 -9.02
C ALA A 260 0.78 -23.61 -8.06
N ALA A 261 1.76 -23.78 -7.16
CA ALA A 261 1.80 -24.88 -6.20
C ALA A 261 0.93 -24.65 -4.94
N TRP A 262 0.93 -23.44 -4.38
CA TRP A 262 0.31 -23.14 -3.08
C TRP A 262 -0.64 -21.94 -3.06
N GLY A 263 -0.93 -21.34 -4.22
CA GLY A 263 -1.89 -20.25 -4.34
C GLY A 263 -3.32 -20.76 -4.26
N THR A 264 -4.14 -20.12 -3.42
CA THR A 264 -5.54 -20.50 -3.19
C THR A 264 -6.41 -20.06 -4.37
N PRO A 265 -7.30 -20.92 -4.92
CA PRO A 265 -8.25 -20.51 -5.94
C PRO A 265 -9.21 -19.39 -5.48
N CYS A 266 -9.52 -18.44 -6.38
CA CYS A 266 -10.47 -17.36 -6.14
C CYS A 266 -11.92 -17.82 -6.36
N ALA A 267 -12.45 -18.68 -5.47
CA ALA A 267 -13.81 -19.18 -5.59
C ALA A 267 -14.85 -18.03 -5.66
N GLY A 268 -15.70 -18.03 -6.69
CA GLY A 268 -16.76 -17.03 -6.88
C GLY A 268 -16.28 -15.62 -7.28
N ALA A 269 -14.98 -15.42 -7.49
CA ALA A 269 -14.40 -14.13 -7.85
C ALA A 269 -13.28 -14.24 -8.91
N ALA A 270 -13.17 -15.36 -9.61
CA ALA A 270 -12.20 -15.50 -10.69
C ALA A 270 -12.57 -14.62 -11.91
N MET A 271 -11.57 -14.12 -12.61
CA MET A 271 -11.69 -13.51 -13.93
C MET A 271 -10.65 -14.10 -14.88
N PRO A 272 -10.81 -14.01 -16.22
CA PRO A 272 -9.85 -14.59 -17.15
C PRO A 272 -8.41 -14.13 -16.87
N GLY A 273 -7.52 -15.09 -16.59
CA GLY A 273 -6.11 -14.85 -16.26
C GLY A 273 -5.81 -14.44 -14.81
N ILE A 274 -6.84 -14.27 -13.96
CA ILE A 274 -6.70 -14.03 -12.52
C ILE A 274 -7.67 -14.94 -11.76
N ASP A 275 -7.14 -16.04 -11.24
CA ASP A 275 -7.91 -17.11 -10.60
C ASP A 275 -7.26 -17.62 -9.30
N ARG A 276 -6.11 -17.07 -8.89
CA ARG A 276 -5.41 -17.46 -7.67
C ARG A 276 -5.08 -16.29 -6.78
N LEU A 277 -5.10 -16.52 -5.48
CA LEU A 277 -4.52 -15.67 -4.45
C LEU A 277 -3.05 -16.06 -4.24
N PHE A 278 -2.25 -15.11 -3.77
CA PHE A 278 -0.90 -15.42 -3.31
C PHE A 278 -0.97 -16.31 -2.04
N PRO A 279 -0.06 -17.27 -1.84
CA PRO A 279 -0.09 -18.15 -0.67
C PRO A 279 -0.05 -17.39 0.65
N VAL A 280 -0.91 -17.78 1.59
CA VAL A 280 -0.89 -17.29 2.96
C VAL A 280 0.35 -17.78 3.71
N PRO A 281 0.79 -17.11 4.79
CA PRO A 281 1.97 -17.51 5.55
C PRO A 281 1.96 -18.99 5.95
N ALA A 282 0.83 -19.47 6.49
CA ALA A 282 0.67 -20.86 6.93
C ALA A 282 0.96 -21.88 5.82
N ALA A 283 0.64 -21.56 4.56
CA ALA A 283 0.90 -22.46 3.43
C ALA A 283 2.40 -22.59 3.11
N LEU A 284 3.22 -21.59 3.44
CA LEU A 284 4.65 -21.56 3.09
C LEU A 284 5.58 -22.01 4.22
N VAL A 285 5.09 -22.17 5.46
CA VAL A 285 5.92 -22.57 6.61
C VAL A 285 6.60 -23.93 6.38
N GLU A 286 5.87 -24.91 5.84
CA GLU A 286 6.37 -26.27 5.60
C GLU A 286 6.44 -26.63 4.10
N ALA A 287 6.19 -25.69 3.20
CA ALA A 287 6.21 -25.92 1.75
C ALA A 287 7.61 -26.34 1.24
N PRO A 288 7.78 -27.42 0.46
CA PRO A 288 9.08 -27.79 -0.09
C PRO A 288 9.51 -26.87 -1.26
N LEU A 289 9.83 -25.61 -0.96
CA LEU A 289 10.18 -24.56 -1.92
C LEU A 289 11.40 -24.92 -2.79
N GLU A 290 12.29 -25.76 -2.27
CA GLU A 290 13.50 -26.23 -2.92
C GLU A 290 13.20 -26.97 -4.23
N HIS A 291 12.09 -27.71 -4.29
CA HIS A 291 11.62 -28.39 -5.51
C HIS A 291 11.24 -27.43 -6.64
N LEU A 292 11.02 -26.14 -6.34
CA LEU A 292 10.71 -25.12 -7.33
C LEU A 292 11.94 -24.35 -7.83
N GLY A 293 13.13 -24.73 -7.38
CA GLY A 293 14.39 -24.04 -7.69
C GLY A 293 14.74 -22.89 -6.75
N VAL A 294 14.08 -22.82 -5.58
CA VAL A 294 14.47 -21.88 -4.50
C VAL A 294 15.65 -22.48 -3.75
N THR A 295 16.71 -21.70 -3.49
CA THR A 295 17.85 -22.21 -2.72
C THR A 295 17.45 -22.53 -1.28
N ARG A 296 18.11 -23.49 -0.64
CA ARG A 296 17.85 -23.86 0.76
C ARG A 296 17.88 -22.65 1.71
N ALA A 297 18.84 -21.74 1.51
CA ALA A 297 18.95 -20.52 2.30
C ALA A 297 17.71 -19.61 2.15
N ARG A 298 17.27 -19.33 0.91
CA ARG A 298 16.07 -18.50 0.65
C ARG A 298 14.80 -19.16 1.13
N ALA A 299 14.70 -20.48 0.97
CA ALA A 299 13.57 -21.26 1.48
C ALA A 299 13.49 -21.14 3.01
N ALA A 300 14.61 -21.34 3.73
CA ALA A 300 14.67 -21.17 5.17
C ALA A 300 14.25 -19.75 5.61
N THR A 301 14.69 -18.71 4.90
CA THR A 301 14.29 -17.32 5.16
C THR A 301 12.79 -17.09 4.93
N ILE A 302 12.20 -17.64 3.86
CA ILE A 302 10.74 -17.54 3.60
C ILE A 302 9.95 -18.23 4.71
N ARG A 303 10.37 -19.42 5.15
CA ARG A 303 9.74 -20.11 6.30
C ARG A 303 9.89 -19.30 7.59
N GLY A 304 11.06 -18.72 7.82
CA GLY A 304 11.33 -17.86 8.98
C GLY A 304 10.44 -16.62 9.01
N LEU A 305 10.24 -15.97 7.86
CA LEU A 305 9.28 -14.88 7.68
C LEU A 305 7.85 -15.32 7.99
N ALA A 306 7.42 -16.45 7.42
CA ALA A 306 6.06 -16.96 7.61
C ALA A 306 5.80 -17.26 9.09
N ARG A 307 6.73 -17.94 9.78
CA ARG A 307 6.64 -18.21 11.22
C ARG A 307 6.63 -16.91 12.03
N ALA A 308 7.53 -15.97 11.74
CA ALA A 308 7.58 -14.71 12.47
C ALA A 308 6.29 -13.89 12.36
N LEU A 309 5.62 -13.93 11.21
CA LEU A 309 4.34 -13.28 11.02
C LEU A 309 3.20 -14.00 11.76
N LEU A 310 3.18 -15.33 11.75
CA LEU A 310 2.18 -16.14 12.48
C LEU A 310 2.33 -16.00 14.00
N ASP A 311 3.58 -15.91 14.49
CA ASP A 311 3.90 -15.70 15.90
C ASP A 311 3.64 -14.25 16.37
N GLY A 312 3.31 -13.34 15.44
CA GLY A 312 3.14 -11.91 15.73
C GLY A 312 4.45 -11.17 16.07
N ARG A 313 5.62 -11.75 15.79
CA ARG A 313 6.93 -11.11 16.00
C ARG A 313 7.21 -10.00 15.00
N ILE A 314 6.59 -10.06 13.82
CA ILE A 314 6.60 -9.01 12.80
C ILE A 314 5.18 -8.75 12.29
N ASP A 315 4.90 -7.53 11.84
CA ASP A 315 3.68 -7.22 11.09
C ASP A 315 3.94 -6.21 9.97
N PHE A 316 3.02 -6.10 9.03
CA PHE A 316 3.08 -5.13 7.92
C PHE A 316 2.00 -4.05 8.03
N GLY A 317 1.52 -3.78 9.26
CA GLY A 317 0.57 -2.72 9.54
C GLY A 317 1.17 -1.34 9.26
N GLY A 318 0.32 -0.40 8.83
CA GLY A 318 0.73 0.98 8.60
C GLY A 318 1.18 1.68 9.89
N GLY A 319 1.93 2.77 9.72
CA GLY A 319 2.33 3.63 10.83
C GLY A 319 3.51 3.13 11.68
N GLN A 320 4.16 2.03 11.30
CA GLN A 320 5.40 1.61 11.94
C GLN A 320 6.53 2.62 11.69
N ALA A 321 7.37 2.86 12.69
CA ALA A 321 8.60 3.61 12.51
C ALA A 321 9.60 2.78 11.68
N LEU A 322 10.26 3.42 10.72
CA LEU A 322 11.20 2.73 9.81
C LEU A 322 12.27 1.95 10.57
N ASP A 323 12.93 2.56 11.54
CA ASP A 323 14.02 1.92 12.29
C ASP A 323 13.53 0.72 13.12
N ALA A 324 12.31 0.78 13.65
CA ALA A 324 11.72 -0.34 14.40
C ALA A 324 11.41 -1.51 13.48
N PHE A 325 10.83 -1.21 12.31
CA PHE A 325 10.54 -2.20 11.28
C PHE A 325 11.81 -2.85 10.72
N GLU A 326 12.85 -2.05 10.47
CA GLU A 326 14.15 -2.55 10.02
C GLU A 326 14.76 -3.50 11.04
N ARG A 327 14.85 -3.10 12.32
CA ARG A 327 15.38 -3.97 13.39
C ARG A 327 14.65 -5.29 13.49
N ALA A 328 13.32 -5.27 13.42
CA ALA A 328 12.50 -6.48 13.52
C ALA A 328 12.75 -7.43 12.33
N LEU A 329 12.89 -6.91 11.11
CA LEU A 329 13.17 -7.73 9.93
C LEU A 329 14.61 -8.24 9.87
N VAL A 330 15.60 -7.41 10.21
CA VAL A 330 17.03 -7.79 10.17
C VAL A 330 17.37 -8.85 11.23
N ALA A 331 16.57 -8.96 12.30
CA ALA A 331 16.69 -10.06 13.26
C ALA A 331 16.37 -11.45 12.64
N LEU A 332 15.75 -11.51 11.45
CA LEU A 332 15.44 -12.76 10.77
C LEU A 332 16.62 -13.24 9.90
N PRO A 333 17.06 -14.50 10.04
CA PRO A 333 18.16 -15.04 9.23
C PRO A 333 17.90 -14.92 7.73
N GLY A 334 18.88 -14.33 7.01
CA GLY A 334 18.83 -14.12 5.56
C GLY A 334 18.13 -12.83 5.11
N ILE A 335 17.73 -11.96 6.05
CA ILE A 335 17.24 -10.61 5.75
C ILE A 335 18.28 -9.59 6.22
N GLY A 336 18.87 -8.87 5.26
CA GLY A 336 19.73 -7.72 5.56
C GLY A 336 19.00 -6.38 5.41
N ALA A 337 19.68 -5.30 5.79
CA ALA A 337 19.16 -3.93 5.70
C ALA A 337 18.61 -3.56 4.31
N TRP A 338 19.27 -4.02 3.24
CA TRP A 338 18.77 -3.83 1.86
C TRP A 338 17.37 -4.41 1.67
N THR A 339 17.14 -5.66 2.09
CA THR A 339 15.84 -6.33 1.96
C THR A 339 14.81 -5.66 2.86
N ALA A 340 15.18 -5.30 4.10
CA ALA A 340 14.28 -4.61 5.02
C ALA A 340 13.81 -3.26 4.46
N HIS A 341 14.72 -2.44 3.92
CA HIS A 341 14.37 -1.14 3.32
C HIS A 341 13.56 -1.30 2.03
N TYR A 342 13.86 -2.30 1.21
CA TYR A 342 13.06 -2.61 0.03
C TYR A 342 11.61 -2.99 0.41
N ILE A 343 11.44 -3.82 1.44
CA ILE A 343 10.11 -4.18 1.95
C ILE A 343 9.43 -2.96 2.57
N ALA A 344 10.14 -2.11 3.32
CA ALA A 344 9.59 -0.89 3.90
C ALA A 344 9.05 0.06 2.81
N MET A 345 9.78 0.23 1.71
CA MET A 345 9.33 1.01 0.55
C MET A 345 8.05 0.42 -0.06
N ARG A 346 8.03 -0.88 -0.34
CA ARG A 346 6.99 -1.53 -1.15
C ARG A 346 5.74 -1.93 -0.35
N ALA A 347 5.91 -2.44 0.87
CA ALA A 347 4.82 -2.93 1.71
C ALA A 347 4.21 -1.82 2.58
N LEU A 348 5.05 -0.97 3.16
CA LEU A 348 4.61 0.08 4.09
C LEU A 348 4.47 1.46 3.43
N GLY A 349 4.98 1.64 2.21
CA GLY A 349 5.04 2.94 1.55
C GLY A 349 5.96 3.92 2.28
N GLN A 350 7.00 3.44 2.96
CA GLN A 350 7.89 4.29 3.78
C GLN A 350 8.64 5.28 2.88
N PRO A 351 8.36 6.60 2.98
CA PRO A 351 8.89 7.60 2.06
C PRO A 351 10.39 7.84 2.25
N ASP A 352 10.93 7.49 3.42
CA ASP A 352 12.31 7.75 3.79
C ASP A 352 13.19 6.48 3.79
N ALA A 353 12.67 5.35 3.33
CA ALA A 353 13.44 4.12 3.20
C ALA A 353 14.51 4.21 2.09
N LEU A 354 15.69 3.66 2.38
CA LEU A 354 16.87 3.72 1.51
C LEU A 354 17.65 2.40 1.51
N PRO A 355 17.53 1.55 0.48
CA PRO A 355 18.31 0.31 0.39
C PRO A 355 19.77 0.63 -0.03
N ALA A 356 20.57 1.18 0.90
CA ALA A 356 21.87 1.79 0.59
C ALA A 356 22.91 0.81 -0.01
N ALA A 357 22.77 -0.49 0.22
CA ALA A 357 23.65 -1.51 -0.37
C ALA A 357 23.29 -1.86 -1.83
N ASP A 358 22.23 -1.29 -2.40
CA ASP A 358 21.76 -1.60 -3.75
C ASP A 358 22.78 -1.15 -4.81
N LEU A 359 23.31 -2.10 -5.59
CA LEU A 359 24.38 -1.83 -6.56
C LEU A 359 23.92 -0.87 -7.67
N VAL A 360 22.69 -1.04 -8.16
CA VAL A 360 22.12 -0.20 -9.21
C VAL A 360 21.96 1.22 -8.68
N LEU A 361 21.38 1.39 -7.49
CA LEU A 361 21.24 2.67 -6.82
C LEU A 361 22.60 3.35 -6.57
N ARG A 362 23.61 2.62 -6.10
CA ARG A 362 24.94 3.17 -5.83
C ARG A 362 25.62 3.66 -7.11
N ARG A 363 25.60 2.88 -8.18
CA ARG A 363 26.08 3.31 -9.50
C ARG A 363 25.28 4.50 -10.02
N ALA A 364 23.97 4.42 -9.87
CA ALA A 364 23.04 5.44 -10.28
C ALA A 364 23.04 6.66 -9.37
N ALA A 365 23.69 6.69 -8.21
CA ALA A 365 23.89 7.90 -7.41
C ALA A 365 25.23 8.56 -7.76
N GLY A 366 26.27 7.76 -8.00
CA GLY A 366 27.62 8.22 -8.37
C GLY A 366 27.86 8.53 -9.85
N GLN A 367 26.79 8.71 -10.65
CA GLN A 367 26.87 9.09 -12.06
C GLN A 367 27.76 8.16 -12.91
N GLY A 368 27.66 6.86 -12.67
CA GLY A 368 28.49 5.84 -13.34
C GLY A 368 29.59 5.28 -12.44
N ARG A 369 30.07 6.05 -11.45
CA ARG A 369 30.91 5.53 -10.36
C ARG A 369 30.05 4.79 -9.34
N ILE A 370 30.50 3.62 -8.89
CA ILE A 370 29.86 2.91 -7.79
C ILE A 370 30.34 3.54 -6.48
N VAL A 371 29.53 4.41 -5.87
CA VAL A 371 29.81 4.93 -4.52
C VAL A 371 29.69 3.82 -3.48
N SER A 372 30.33 3.94 -2.32
CA SER A 372 30.10 3.08 -1.15
C SER A 372 28.71 3.28 -0.55
N ALA A 373 28.24 2.31 0.25
CA ALA A 373 26.96 2.47 0.98
C ALA A 373 27.00 3.67 1.94
N ARG A 374 28.14 3.89 2.61
CA ARG A 374 28.37 5.03 3.51
C ARG A 374 28.33 6.38 2.80
N GLU A 375 28.96 6.48 1.62
CA GLU A 375 28.85 7.69 0.78
C GLU A 375 27.40 7.94 0.37
N LEU A 376 26.67 6.91 -0.06
CA LEU A 376 25.26 7.04 -0.44
C LEU A 376 24.40 7.49 0.75
N GLU A 377 24.61 6.93 1.94
CA GLU A 377 23.91 7.37 3.16
C GLU A 377 24.19 8.83 3.49
N ALA A 378 25.44 9.29 3.36
CA ALA A 378 25.80 10.69 3.58
C ALA A 378 25.13 11.63 2.55
N MET A 379 25.18 11.29 1.26
CA MET A 379 24.50 12.04 0.20
C MET A 379 22.99 12.14 0.45
N SER A 380 22.40 11.02 0.87
CA SER A 380 20.95 10.88 1.03
C SER A 380 20.35 11.70 2.18
N GLN A 381 21.17 12.25 3.08
CA GLN A 381 20.67 13.10 4.17
C GLN A 381 19.93 14.32 3.63
N SER A 382 20.40 14.87 2.50
CA SER A 382 19.76 16.01 1.83
C SER A 382 18.40 15.67 1.19
N TRP A 383 18.10 14.37 1.01
CA TRP A 383 16.87 13.88 0.39
C TRP A 383 15.77 13.59 1.41
N ARG A 384 16.07 13.62 2.71
CA ARG A 384 15.08 13.36 3.76
C ARG A 384 13.97 14.42 3.76
N PRO A 385 12.70 14.03 4.01
CA PRO A 385 12.23 12.69 4.38
C PRO A 385 11.78 11.82 3.19
N TRP A 386 12.26 12.09 1.97
CA TRP A 386 11.77 11.52 0.72
C TRP A 386 12.79 10.62 0.01
N ARG A 387 13.69 9.97 0.76
CA ARG A 387 14.75 9.11 0.20
C ARG A 387 14.21 8.01 -0.73
N ALA A 388 13.06 7.41 -0.44
CA ALA A 388 12.45 6.37 -1.28
C ALA A 388 12.06 6.90 -2.67
N TYR A 389 11.64 8.16 -2.78
CA TYR A 389 11.33 8.79 -4.08
C TYR A 389 12.60 9.08 -4.88
N ALA A 390 13.68 9.50 -4.21
CA ALA A 390 14.99 9.62 -4.83
C ALA A 390 15.45 8.26 -5.39
N VAL A 391 15.31 7.17 -4.61
CA VAL A 391 15.61 5.80 -5.05
C VAL A 391 14.83 5.45 -6.33
N MET A 392 13.53 5.73 -6.38
CA MET A 392 12.70 5.46 -7.57
C MET A 392 13.15 6.24 -8.81
N LEU A 393 13.53 7.51 -8.66
CA LEU A 393 14.07 8.33 -9.75
C LEU A 393 15.43 7.77 -10.24
N LEU A 394 16.32 7.41 -9.32
CA LEU A 394 17.65 6.88 -9.66
C LEU A 394 17.56 5.51 -10.33
N TRP A 395 16.72 4.60 -9.84
CA TRP A 395 16.44 3.33 -10.51
C TRP A 395 15.82 3.49 -11.90
N ARG A 396 14.98 4.51 -12.10
CA ARG A 396 14.40 4.80 -13.41
C ARG A 396 15.44 5.32 -14.41
N ALA A 397 16.49 5.99 -13.92
CA ALA A 397 17.60 6.47 -14.74
C ALA A 397 18.67 5.42 -15.06
N SER A 398 18.54 4.21 -14.52
CA SER A 398 19.56 3.15 -14.60
C SER A 398 19.36 2.19 -15.76
#